data_AF-A0A1E5IMS6-F1
#
_entry.id   AF-A0A1E5IMS6-F1
#
_cell.length_a   1.000
_cell.length_b   1.000
_cell.length_c   1.000
_cell.angle_alpha   90.00
_cell.angle_beta   90.00
_cell.angle_gamma   90.00
#
_symmetry.space_group_name_H-M   'P 1'
#
loop_
_entity.id
_entity.type
_entity.pdbx_description
1 polymer ?
#
loop_
_entity_poly.entity_id
_entity_poly.type
_entity_poly.pdbx_seq_one_letter_code
_entity_poly.pdbx_strand_id
1 'polypeptide(L)' 'MWLDINATPHRNPDNIEIGNSHLHMHREGFSDKYAIDIPMDKFSDVNNLKQTFIDFLKYCNIKEISSIQGNLI' A
#
# COMPACT_ATOMS: atom_id res chain seq x y z
N MET A 1 4.69 3.68 -7.08
CA MET A 1 3.63 3.19 -6.17
C MET A 1 4.22 3.12 -4.79
N TRP A 2 3.51 3.59 -3.77
CA TRP A 2 3.89 3.41 -2.37
C TRP A 2 2.68 3.05 -1.52
N LEU A 3 2.95 2.54 -0.32
CA LEU A 3 1.96 2.05 0.62
C LEU A 3 1.96 2.93 1.87
N ASP A 4 0.78 3.42 2.22
CA ASP A 4 0.52 4.08 3.50
C ASP A 4 -0.33 3.16 4.39
N ILE A 5 0.05 3.03 5.67
CA ILE A 5 -0.64 2.23 6.67
C ILE A 5 -1.01 3.12 7.84
N ASN A 6 -2.28 3.08 8.26
CA ASN A 6 -2.81 3.91 9.36
C ASN A 6 -2.58 5.42 9.17
N ALA A 7 -2.53 5.89 7.91
CA ALA A 7 -2.46 7.29 7.57
C ALA A 7 -3.83 7.97 7.72
N THR A 8 -3.84 9.31 7.64
CA THR A 8 -5.09 10.08 7.61
C THR A 8 -5.87 9.75 6.34
N PRO A 9 -7.17 9.39 6.44
CA PRO A 9 -8.04 9.26 5.28
C PRO A 9 -8.05 10.54 4.44
N HIS A 10 -8.15 10.42 3.13
CA HIS A 10 -8.15 11.57 2.24
C HIS A 10 -9.00 11.33 1.00
N ARG A 11 -9.31 12.41 0.30
CA ARG A 11 -10.10 12.38 -0.93
C ARG A 11 -9.20 12.45 -2.16
N ASN A 12 -9.42 11.54 -3.11
CA ASN A 12 -8.76 11.56 -4.40
C ASN A 12 -9.22 12.74 -5.29
N PRO A 13 -8.47 13.06 -6.36
CA PRO A 13 -8.88 14.03 -7.37
C PRO A 13 -10.22 13.72 -8.08
N ASP A 14 -10.66 12.46 -8.09
CA ASP A 14 -11.97 12.04 -8.64
C ASP A 14 -13.09 12.03 -7.59
N ASN A 15 -12.85 12.65 -6.43
CA ASN A 15 -13.76 12.80 -5.30
C ASN A 15 -14.10 11.51 -4.53
N ILE A 16 -13.42 10.40 -4.81
CA ILE A 16 -13.56 9.17 -4.02
C ILE A 16 -12.78 9.33 -2.70
N GLU A 17 -13.43 9.00 -1.58
CA GLU A 17 -12.79 8.93 -0.26
C GLU A 17 -11.94 7.66 -0.16
N ILE A 18 -10.75 7.79 0.41
CA ILE A 18 -9.78 6.72 0.59
C ILE A 18 -9.53 6.52 2.08
N GLY A 19 -9.53 5.26 2.51
CA GLY A 19 -9.34 4.86 3.89
C GLY A 19 -7.94 5.14 4.43
N ASN A 20 -7.73 4.75 5.68
CA ASN A 20 -6.48 4.97 6.41
C ASN A 20 -5.29 4.14 5.89
N SER A 21 -5.54 3.02 5.19
CA SER A 21 -4.49 2.19 4.59
C SER A 21 -4.75 2.05 3.09
N HIS A 22 -3.82 2.54 2.27
CA HIS A 22 -4.04 2.70 0.83
C HIS A 22 -2.73 2.69 0.04
N LEU A 23 -2.86 2.41 -1.27
CA LEU A 23 -1.76 2.40 -2.23
C LEU A 23 -1.85 3.62 -3.15
N HIS A 24 -0.81 4.44 -3.17
CA HIS A 24 -0.68 5.50 -4.15
C HIS A 24 -0.18 4.95 -5.47
N MET A 25 -0.91 5.21 -6.54
CA MET A 25 -0.63 4.70 -7.87
C MET A 25 -0.48 5.85 -8.85
N HIS A 26 0.42 5.68 -9.81
CA HIS A 26 0.44 6.59 -10.94
C HIS A 26 -0.80 6.34 -11.81
N ARG A 27 -1.62 7.37 -12.01
CA ARG A 27 -2.77 7.33 -12.91
C ARG A 27 -2.69 8.51 -13.87
N GLU A 28 -2.77 8.23 -15.17
CA GLU A 28 -2.74 9.26 -16.20
C GLU A 28 -3.81 10.33 -15.92
N GLY A 29 -3.42 11.61 -16.02
CA GLY A 29 -4.27 12.76 -15.66
C GLY A 29 -4.27 13.13 -14.17
N PHE A 30 -3.83 12.25 -13.26
CA PHE A 30 -3.77 12.51 -11.81
C PHE A 30 -2.35 12.40 -11.22
N SER A 31 -1.38 11.98 -12.03
CA SER A 31 0.00 11.74 -11.60
C SER A 31 0.02 10.78 -10.41
N ASP A 32 0.68 11.15 -9.32
CA ASP A 32 0.87 10.39 -8.10
C ASP A 32 -0.15 10.74 -6.99
N LYS A 33 -1.17 11.54 -7.30
CA LYS A 33 -2.20 11.99 -6.34
C LYS A 33 -3.39 11.03 -6.23
N TYR A 34 -3.33 9.89 -6.91
CA TYR A 34 -4.42 8.92 -6.95
C TYR A 34 -4.08 7.71 -6.09
N ALA A 35 -4.96 7.38 -5.16
CA ALA A 35 -4.81 6.21 -4.30
C ALA A 35 -5.98 5.22 -4.48
N ILE A 36 -5.73 3.97 -4.11
CA ILE A 36 -6.79 2.96 -3.93
C ILE A 36 -6.71 2.43 -2.51
N ASP A 37 -7.86 2.07 -1.93
CA ASP A 37 -7.88 1.31 -0.67
C ASP A 37 -7.01 0.05 -0.80
N ILE A 38 -6.41 -0.35 0.32
CA ILE A 38 -5.58 -1.54 0.36
C ILE A 38 -6.38 -2.77 -0.10
N PRO A 39 -5.89 -3.56 -1.08
CA PRO A 39 -6.60 -4.73 -1.57
C PRO A 39 -6.53 -5.86 -0.54
N MET A 40 -7.55 -5.96 0.31
CA MET A 40 -7.59 -6.91 1.44
C MET A 40 -7.54 -8.39 1.01
N ASP A 41 -7.76 -8.71 -0.27
CA ASP A 41 -7.54 -10.05 -0.82
C ASP A 41 -6.06 -10.37 -1.11
N LYS A 42 -5.18 -9.36 -1.06
CA LYS A 42 -3.73 -9.47 -1.27
C LYS A 42 -2.91 -9.21 -0.01
N PHE A 43 -3.48 -8.49 0.97
CA PHE A 43 -2.82 -8.16 2.24
C PHE A 43 -3.44 -8.96 3.37
N SER A 44 -2.66 -9.86 3.95
CA SER A 44 -3.16 -10.85 4.92
C SER A 44 -3.39 -10.30 6.32
N ASP A 45 -2.54 -9.37 6.78
CA ASP A 45 -2.66 -8.72 8.08
C ASP A 45 -2.01 -7.33 8.05
N VAL A 46 -2.85 -6.30 7.89
CA VAL A 46 -2.42 -4.90 7.80
C VAL A 46 -1.89 -4.33 9.12
N ASN A 47 -2.16 -5.00 10.26
CA ASN A 47 -1.69 -4.59 11.58
C ASN A 47 -0.30 -5.14 11.90
N ASN A 48 0.17 -6.14 11.14
CA ASN A 48 1.52 -6.69 11.25
C ASN A 48 2.43 -6.05 10.21
N LEU A 49 3.20 -5.05 10.62
CA LEU A 49 4.05 -4.27 9.71
C LEU A 49 4.99 -5.14 8.86
N LYS A 50 5.57 -6.20 9.44
CA LYS A 50 6.44 -7.13 8.71
C LYS A 50 5.67 -7.90 7.65
N GLN A 51 4.49 -8.42 7.99
CA GLN A 51 3.65 -9.14 7.05
C GLN A 51 3.12 -8.23 5.93
N THR A 52 2.66 -7.04 6.30
CA THR A 52 2.24 -5.98 5.36
C THR A 52 3.34 -5.64 4.36
N PHE A 53 4.58 -5.47 4.84
CA PHE A 53 5.72 -5.20 3.96
C PHE A 53 5.99 -6.38 3.01
N ILE A 54 5.99 -7.61 3.50
CA ILE A 54 6.12 -8.82 2.66
C ILE A 54 5.04 -8.87 1.59
N ASP A 55 3.78 -8.62 1.96
CA ASP A 55 2.65 -8.67 1.03
C ASP A 55 2.70 -7.52 0.01
N PHE A 56 3.19 -6.34 0.40
CA PHE A 56 3.49 -5.24 -0.52
C PHE A 56 4.57 -5.61 -1.54
N LEU A 57 5.66 -6.25 -1.13
CA LEU A 57 6.71 -6.72 -2.04
C LEU A 57 6.14 -7.74 -3.05
N LYS A 58 5.33 -8.69 -2.58
CA LYS A 58 4.63 -9.65 -3.46
C LYS A 58 3.67 -8.94 -4.41
N TYR A 59 2.92 -7.94 -3.94
CA TYR A 59 2.02 -7.14 -4.76
C TYR A 59 2.77 -6.38 -5.87
N CYS A 60 3.97 -5.89 -5.56
CA CYS A 60 4.90 -5.32 -6.54
C CYS A 60 5.55 -6.35 -7.48
N ASN A 61 5.16 -7.63 -7.37
CA ASN A 61 5.74 -8.76 -8.11
C ASN A 61 7.25 -8.92 -7.90
N ILE A 62 7.77 -8.50 -6.75
CA ILE A 62 9.16 -8.75 -6.36
C ILE A 62 9.31 -10.24 -6.07
N LYS A 63 10.22 -10.88 -6.81
CA LYS A 63 10.55 -12.30 -6.67
C LYS A 63 11.70 -12.48 -5.67
N GLU A 64 11.89 -13.71 -5.21
CA GLU A 64 13.08 -14.10 -4.42
C GLU A 64 13.27 -13.32 -3.11
N ILE A 65 12.19 -13.13 -2.34
CA ILE A 65 12.22 -12.55 -1.00
C ILE A 65 12.85 -13.58 -0.03
N SER A 66 14.17 -13.72 -0.10
CA SER A 66 14.93 -14.76 0.63
C SER A 66 15.16 -14.39 2.10
N SER A 67 15.33 -13.10 2.39
CA SER A 67 15.38 -12.58 3.75
C SER A 67 15.08 -11.08 3.77
N ILE A 68 14.33 -10.63 4.78
CA ILE A 68 14.18 -9.22 5.10
C ILE A 68 15.08 -8.97 6.31
N GLN A 69 16.06 -8.10 6.14
CA GLN A 69 16.95 -7.65 7.20
C GLN A 69 16.49 -6.31 7.74
N GLY A 70 16.61 -6.12 9.05
CA GLY A 70 16.22 -4.89 9.75
C GLY A 70 15.12 -5.12 10.78
N ASN A 71 15.01 -4.16 11.69
CA ASN A 71 13.95 -4.08 12.68
C ASN A 71 12.84 -3.18 12.14
N LEU A 72 11.69 -3.79 11.82
CA LEU A 72 10.46 -3.08 11.49
C LEU A 72 9.68 -2.87 12.80
N ILE A 73 10.02 -1.82 13.52
CA ILE A 73 9.40 -1.39 14.78
C ILE A 73 9.36 0.13 14.84
#